data_AF-A0A1B0C9Q9-F1
#
_entry.id   AF-A0A1B0C9Q9-F1
#
_cell.length_a   1.000
_cell.length_b   1.000
_cell.length_c   1.000
_cell.angle_alpha   90.00
_cell.angle_beta   90.00
_cell.angle_gamma   90.00
#
_symmetry.space_group_name_H-M   'P 1'
#
loop_
_entity.id
_entity.type
_entity.pdbx_description
1 polymer ?
#
loop_
_entity_poly.entity_id
_entity_poly.type
_entity_poly.pdbx_seq_one_letter_code
_entity_poly.pdbx_strand_id
1 'polypeptide(L)'
;MFIMYVIWALVPDTILRDMFSLTYLPDKYFAIFIPMLILVAVSFFAFFIYPGINLTLTPDINDVSTVRDSFAIFPCQWVSPDGRDDCNKPTKIDKNSWRIHKFCEKHEQGDDSSEDSTISDFCDCPEDKECLLRDTPTHLEGLRQKKQIPKVCDLPISAVCRTLYRD
;
A
#
# COMPACT_ATOMS: atom_id res chain seq x y z
N MET A 1 -22.85 -37.32 15.00
CA MET A 1 -22.29 -37.84 13.72
C MET A 1 -20.77 -37.91 13.74
N PHE A 2 -20.04 -36.82 14.00
CA PHE A 2 -18.57 -36.82 14.05
C PHE A 2 -17.95 -37.78 15.09
N ILE A 3 -18.51 -37.82 16.31
CA ILE A 3 -18.00 -38.69 17.39
C ILE A 3 -18.13 -40.19 17.03
N MET A 4 -19.24 -40.59 16.41
CA MET A 4 -19.43 -41.97 15.94
C MET A 4 -18.43 -42.34 14.83
N TYR A 5 -18.11 -41.39 13.95
CA TYR A 5 -17.09 -41.57 12.92
C TYR A 5 -15.68 -41.73 13.51
N VAL A 6 -15.33 -40.93 14.52
CA VAL A 6 -14.03 -41.04 15.21
C VAL A 6 -13.92 -42.35 16.00
N ILE A 7 -14.99 -42.76 16.70
CA ILE A 7 -15.04 -44.05 17.41
C ILE A 7 -14.87 -45.19 16.40
N TRP A 8 -15.58 -45.15 15.27
CA TRP A 8 -15.45 -46.14 14.21
C TRP A 8 -14.03 -46.21 13.62
N ALA A 9 -13.37 -45.07 13.42
CA ALA A 9 -12.02 -44.98 12.88
C ALA A 9 -10.93 -45.49 13.85
N LEU A 10 -11.16 -45.42 15.17
CA LEU A 10 -10.21 -45.84 16.22
C LEU A 10 -10.41 -47.30 16.68
N VAL A 11 -11.60 -47.87 16.50
CA VAL A 11 -11.88 -49.26 16.88
C VAL A 11 -11.19 -50.22 15.90
N PRO A 12 -10.42 -51.22 16.37
CA PRO A 12 -9.72 -52.16 15.50
C PRO A 12 -10.68 -53.08 14.71
N ASP A 13 -10.27 -53.48 13.50
CA ASP A 13 -11.09 -54.26 12.56
C ASP A 13 -11.49 -55.64 13.08
N THR A 14 -10.71 -56.22 14.00
CA THR A 14 -11.00 -57.52 14.62
C THR A 14 -12.32 -57.50 15.39
N ILE A 15 -12.55 -56.45 16.19
CA ILE A 15 -13.76 -56.33 17.03
C ILE A 15 -14.99 -56.06 16.15
N LEU A 16 -14.83 -55.29 15.06
CA LEU A 16 -15.92 -55.00 14.12
C LEU A 16 -16.32 -56.22 13.29
N ARG A 17 -15.36 -57.05 12.91
CA ARG A 17 -15.60 -58.29 12.15
C ARG A 17 -16.20 -59.39 13.03
N ASP A 18 -15.67 -59.57 14.25
CA ASP A 18 -16.10 -60.65 15.14
C ASP A 18 -17.43 -60.35 15.85
N MET A 19 -17.68 -59.10 16.24
CA MET A 19 -18.86 -58.74 17.04
C MET A 19 -20.03 -58.20 16.20
N PHE A 20 -19.74 -57.59 15.05
CA PHE A 20 -20.76 -56.93 14.20
C PHE A 20 -20.94 -57.59 12.83
N SER A 21 -20.13 -58.60 12.47
CA SER A 21 -20.18 -59.33 11.18
C SER A 21 -20.11 -58.43 9.93
N LEU A 22 -19.47 -57.26 10.03
CA LEU A 22 -19.31 -56.32 8.93
C LEU A 22 -18.02 -56.62 8.14
N THR A 23 -18.13 -57.36 7.05
CA THR A 23 -16.95 -57.84 6.29
C THR A 23 -16.44 -56.84 5.22
N TYR A 24 -17.28 -55.90 4.78
CA TYR A 24 -17.11 -55.12 3.54
C TYR A 24 -16.87 -53.60 3.75
N LEU A 25 -16.33 -53.20 4.90
CA LEU A 25 -16.10 -51.79 5.18
C LEU A 25 -14.81 -51.28 4.53
N PRO A 26 -14.81 -50.07 3.92
CA PRO A 26 -13.63 -49.52 3.26
C PRO A 26 -12.51 -49.23 4.25
N ASP A 27 -11.28 -49.22 3.74
CA ASP A 27 -10.05 -49.09 4.50
C ASP A 27 -10.01 -47.79 5.34
N LYS A 28 -9.78 -47.95 6.66
CA LYS A 28 -9.80 -46.86 7.66
C LYS A 28 -8.66 -45.87 7.47
N TYR A 29 -7.57 -46.29 6.81
CA TYR A 29 -6.45 -45.41 6.54
C TYR A 29 -6.88 -44.19 5.72
N PHE A 30 -7.73 -44.36 4.71
CA PHE A 30 -8.22 -43.23 3.90
C PHE A 30 -9.15 -42.31 4.67
N ALA A 31 -9.95 -42.85 5.60
CA ALA A 31 -10.85 -42.07 6.44
C ALA A 31 -10.09 -41.08 7.34
N ILE A 32 -8.92 -41.46 7.86
CA ILE A 32 -8.09 -40.57 8.70
C ILE A 32 -7.15 -39.71 7.85
N PHE A 33 -6.66 -40.25 6.73
CA PHE A 33 -5.70 -39.58 5.86
C PHE A 33 -6.29 -38.33 5.20
N ILE A 34 -7.51 -38.39 4.66
CA ILE A 34 -8.17 -37.25 4.00
C ILE A 34 -8.33 -36.03 4.93
N PRO A 35 -8.90 -36.13 6.14
CA PRO A 35 -9.04 -34.98 7.02
C PRO A 35 -7.69 -34.46 7.51
N MET A 36 -6.71 -35.33 7.75
CA MET A 36 -5.35 -34.89 8.10
C MET A 36 -4.70 -34.12 6.95
N LEU A 37 -4.85 -34.59 5.71
CA LEU A 37 -4.35 -33.90 4.53
C LEU A 37 -5.00 -32.52 4.35
N ILE A 38 -6.31 -32.42 4.57
CA ILE A 38 -7.05 -31.14 4.53
C ILE A 38 -6.53 -30.19 5.61
N LEU A 39 -6.35 -30.65 6.85
CA LEU A 39 -5.84 -29.82 7.94
C LEU A 39 -4.42 -29.30 7.65
N VAL A 40 -3.56 -30.15 7.10
CA VAL A 40 -2.21 -29.76 6.68
C VAL A 40 -2.27 -28.75 5.54
N ALA A 41 -3.09 -28.99 4.51
CA ALA A 41 -3.25 -28.08 3.39
C ALA A 41 -3.78 -26.71 3.81
N VAL A 42 -4.80 -26.68 4.69
CA VAL A 42 -5.38 -25.43 5.22
C VAL A 42 -4.35 -24.69 6.08
N SER A 43 -3.63 -25.39 6.95
CA SER A 43 -2.59 -24.76 7.79
C SER A 43 -1.45 -24.22 6.93
N PHE A 44 -1.00 -24.98 5.94
CA PHE A 44 0.04 -24.55 5.02
C PHE A 44 -0.39 -23.31 4.23
N PHE A 45 -1.63 -23.31 3.74
CA PHE A 45 -2.18 -22.17 3.04
C PHE A 45 -2.29 -20.93 3.93
N ALA A 46 -2.83 -21.09 5.15
CA ALA A 46 -3.07 -19.98 6.07
C ALA A 46 -1.77 -19.35 6.61
N PHE A 47 -0.75 -20.16 6.92
CA PHE A 47 0.47 -19.67 7.56
C PHE A 47 1.60 -19.31 6.57
N PHE A 48 1.65 -19.95 5.40
CA PHE A 48 2.74 -19.71 4.45
C PHE A 48 2.26 -18.99 3.21
N ILE A 49 1.25 -19.55 2.52
CA ILE A 49 0.83 -19.03 1.21
C ILE A 49 0.15 -17.67 1.36
N TYR A 50 -0.82 -17.55 2.27
CA TYR A 50 -1.58 -16.32 2.43
C TYR A 50 -0.69 -15.12 2.84
N PRO A 51 0.19 -15.23 3.87
CA PRO A 51 1.13 -14.17 4.18
C PRO A 51 2.12 -13.89 3.04
N GLY A 52 2.57 -14.93 2.33
CA GLY A 52 3.47 -14.77 1.18
C GLY A 52 2.85 -13.97 0.03
N ILE A 53 1.59 -14.25 -0.30
CA ILE A 53 0.84 -13.50 -1.32
C ILE A 53 0.64 -12.06 -0.87
N ASN A 54 0.22 -11.84 0.38
CA ASN A 54 0.03 -10.48 0.93
C ASN A 54 1.33 -9.67 0.91
N LEU A 55 2.46 -10.30 1.25
CA LEU A 55 3.77 -9.64 1.19
C LEU A 55 4.19 -9.33 -0.25
N THR A 56 3.88 -10.22 -1.20
CA THR A 56 4.17 -10.00 -2.63
C THR A 56 3.31 -8.90 -3.25
N LEU A 57 2.07 -8.73 -2.76
CA LEU A 57 1.17 -7.66 -3.21
C LEU A 57 1.51 -6.29 -2.61
N THR A 58 2.29 -6.27 -1.52
CA THR A 58 2.70 -5.02 -0.88
C THR A 58 3.67 -4.28 -1.82
N PRO A 59 3.38 -3.01 -2.18
CA PRO A 59 4.26 -2.20 -3.04
C PRO A 59 5.62 -1.94 -2.36
N ASP A 60 6.60 -1.48 -3.15
CA ASP A 60 7.94 -1.15 -2.66
C ASP A 60 7.87 -0.18 -1.47
N ILE A 61 8.76 -0.34 -0.49
CA ILE A 61 8.89 0.54 0.68
C ILE A 61 9.12 2.01 0.30
N ASN A 62 9.71 2.26 -0.87
CA ASN A 62 9.95 3.61 -1.36
C ASN A 62 8.79 4.16 -2.22
N ASP A 63 7.72 3.39 -2.43
CA ASP A 63 6.56 3.87 -3.15
C ASP A 63 5.75 4.82 -2.25
N VAL A 64 5.68 6.10 -2.66
CA VAL A 64 4.93 7.17 -1.98
C VAL A 64 3.43 6.88 -1.88
N SER A 65 2.91 5.92 -2.66
CA SER A 65 1.53 5.46 -2.55
C SER A 65 1.20 4.84 -1.18
N THR A 66 2.21 4.32 -0.47
CA THR A 66 2.06 3.67 0.84
C THR A 66 1.86 4.64 2.00
N VAL A 67 2.46 5.84 1.93
CA VAL A 67 2.44 6.85 3.00
C VAL A 67 1.74 8.10 2.46
N ARG A 68 0.41 8.03 2.34
CA ARG A 68 -0.41 9.15 1.86
C ARG A 68 -1.52 9.52 2.84
N ASP A 69 -1.85 10.80 2.85
CA ASP A 69 -2.98 11.37 3.59
C ASP A 69 -3.86 12.20 2.64
N SER A 70 -5.07 12.55 3.08
CA SER A 70 -6.04 13.38 2.35
C SER A 70 -5.52 14.79 2.01
N PHE A 71 -4.45 15.23 2.69
CA PHE A 71 -3.80 16.52 2.47
C PHE A 71 -2.41 16.40 1.82
N ALA A 72 -2.06 15.23 1.28
CA ALA A 72 -0.79 15.04 0.59
C ALA A 72 -0.73 15.85 -0.71
N ILE A 73 0.34 16.62 -0.87
CA ILE A 73 0.61 17.45 -2.05
C ILE A 73 1.72 16.78 -2.86
N PHE A 74 1.46 16.49 -4.13
CA PHE A 74 2.43 15.91 -5.04
C PHE A 74 2.86 16.94 -6.09
N PRO A 75 4.14 16.97 -6.50
CA PRO A 75 4.55 17.75 -7.64
C PRO A 75 3.96 17.15 -8.92
N CYS A 76 3.68 18.02 -9.89
CA CYS A 76 3.33 17.61 -11.23
C CYS A 76 4.49 16.82 -11.85
N GLN A 77 4.22 15.60 -12.31
CA GLN A 77 5.20 14.72 -12.94
C GLN A 77 5.45 15.04 -14.42
N TRP A 78 5.02 16.21 -14.89
CA TRP A 78 5.26 16.63 -16.25
C TRP A 78 6.73 17.04 -16.42
N VAL A 79 7.33 16.51 -17.48
CA VAL A 79 8.69 16.83 -17.90
C VAL A 79 8.60 17.28 -19.36
N SER A 80 9.28 18.38 -19.68
CA SER A 80 9.35 18.90 -21.04
C SER A 80 9.89 17.81 -22.00
N PRO A 81 9.42 17.74 -23.26
CA PRO A 81 9.95 16.80 -24.26
C PRO A 81 11.47 16.92 -24.47
N ASP A 82 12.03 18.11 -24.22
CA ASP A 82 13.46 18.41 -24.29
C ASP A 82 14.23 17.97 -23.02
N GLY A 83 13.54 17.52 -21.98
CA GLY A 83 14.11 17.08 -20.70
C GLY A 83 14.80 18.18 -19.88
N ARG A 84 14.67 19.45 -20.28
CA ARG A 84 15.32 20.59 -19.62
C ARG A 84 14.54 21.15 -18.44
N ASP A 85 13.21 21.16 -18.55
CA ASP A 85 12.34 21.83 -17.59
C ASP A 85 11.30 20.86 -17.04
N ASP A 86 11.13 20.88 -15.72
CA ASP A 86 10.10 20.17 -14.97
C ASP A 86 9.14 21.16 -14.31
N CYS A 87 7.85 20.80 -14.26
CA CYS A 87 6.84 21.73 -13.77
C CYS A 87 6.99 22.00 -12.27
N ASN A 88 7.20 20.95 -11.49
CA ASN A 88 7.28 20.94 -10.03
C ASN A 88 6.12 21.61 -9.26
N LYS A 89 5.10 22.14 -9.94
CA LYS A 89 3.91 22.75 -9.33
C LYS A 89 3.07 21.71 -8.59
N PRO A 90 2.47 22.09 -7.46
CA PRO A 90 1.62 21.18 -6.70
C PRO A 90 0.39 20.78 -7.53
N THR A 91 0.06 19.50 -7.50
CA THR A 91 -1.19 18.97 -8.05
C THR A 91 -2.36 19.32 -7.13
N LYS A 92 -3.55 19.50 -7.70
CA LYS A 92 -4.74 19.81 -6.90
C LYS A 92 -5.09 18.64 -5.96
N ILE A 93 -5.46 18.97 -4.72
CA ILE A 93 -5.98 18.02 -3.75
C ILE A 93 -7.49 17.86 -4.00
N ASP A 94 -7.93 16.66 -4.35
CA ASP A 94 -9.35 16.34 -4.36
C ASP A 94 -9.79 15.91 -2.95
N LYS A 95 -10.43 16.82 -2.21
CA LYS A 95 -10.91 16.57 -0.84
C LYS A 95 -11.89 15.38 -0.75
N ASN A 96 -12.51 14.98 -1.86
CA ASN A 96 -13.51 13.92 -1.92
C ASN A 96 -13.01 12.63 -2.60
N SER A 97 -11.74 12.56 -3.01
CA SER A 97 -11.21 11.43 -3.77
C SER A 97 -9.80 11.06 -3.35
N TRP A 98 -9.51 9.77 -3.38
CA TRP A 98 -8.18 9.23 -3.15
C TRP A 98 -7.34 9.13 -4.44
N ARG A 99 -7.79 9.74 -5.54
CA ARG A 99 -7.06 9.72 -6.81
C ARG A 99 -5.95 10.76 -6.81
N ILE A 100 -4.76 10.33 -7.24
CA ILE A 100 -3.62 11.21 -7.43
C ILE A 100 -3.69 11.73 -8.86
N HIS A 101 -3.81 13.05 -9.00
CA HIS A 101 -3.60 13.69 -10.29
C HIS A 101 -2.10 13.66 -10.57
N LYS A 102 -1.69 13.00 -11.67
CA LYS A 102 -0.27 12.95 -12.07
C LYS A 102 0.24 14.29 -12.58
N PHE A 103 -0.69 15.09 -13.11
CA PHE A 103 -0.41 16.37 -13.75
C PHE A 103 -1.13 17.48 -12.99
N CYS A 104 -0.55 18.68 -12.99
CA CYS A 104 -1.25 19.87 -12.53
C CYS A 104 -2.36 20.23 -13.52
N GLU A 105 -3.29 21.09 -13.11
CA GLU A 105 -4.45 21.49 -13.93
C GLU A 105 -4.03 22.02 -15.31
N LYS A 106 -2.90 22.75 -15.39
CA LYS A 106 -2.33 23.26 -16.65
C LYS A 106 -1.92 22.14 -17.61
N HIS A 107 -1.17 21.16 -17.11
CA HIS A 107 -0.69 20.04 -17.93
C HIS A 107 -1.72 18.94 -18.15
N GLU A 108 -2.76 18.87 -17.32
CA GLU A 108 -3.93 18.01 -17.57
C GLU A 108 -4.79 18.56 -18.72
N GLN A 109 -4.84 19.89 -18.88
CA GLN A 109 -5.62 20.58 -19.92
C GLN A 109 -4.82 20.91 -21.21
N GLY A 110 -3.49 20.70 -21.21
CA GLY A 110 -2.64 20.85 -22.39
C GLY A 110 -2.28 22.30 -22.75
N ASP A 111 -2.35 23.22 -21.79
CA ASP A 111 -2.00 24.63 -21.99
C ASP A 111 -0.64 24.94 -21.34
N ASP A 112 0.34 25.24 -22.19
CA ASP A 112 1.75 25.49 -21.86
C ASP A 112 2.05 27.01 -21.80
N SER A 113 1.04 27.83 -21.53
CA SER A 113 1.22 29.28 -21.41
C SER A 113 1.92 29.64 -20.09
N SER A 114 3.22 29.90 -20.23
CA SER A 114 4.10 30.47 -19.22
C SER A 114 3.74 31.92 -18.95
N GLU A 115 3.22 32.22 -17.76
CA GLU A 115 3.52 33.41 -16.93
C GLU A 115 2.52 33.44 -15.78
N ASP A 116 2.98 33.11 -14.57
CA ASP A 116 2.30 33.60 -13.37
C ASP A 116 3.28 33.55 -12.20
N SER A 117 3.68 34.73 -11.72
CA SER A 117 4.55 34.92 -10.56
C SER A 117 3.75 34.74 -9.27
N THR A 118 3.22 33.53 -9.04
CA THR A 118 2.38 33.23 -7.87
C THR A 118 3.22 32.65 -6.72
N ILE A 119 2.75 32.87 -5.49
CA ILE A 119 3.36 32.41 -4.23
C ILE A 119 3.64 30.90 -4.24
N SER A 120 2.83 30.15 -4.99
CA SER A 120 2.91 28.71 -5.22
C SER A 120 4.23 28.23 -5.87
N ASP A 121 5.02 29.11 -6.48
CA ASP A 121 6.36 28.74 -6.97
C ASP A 121 7.38 28.59 -5.82
N PHE A 122 7.09 29.14 -4.64
CA PHE A 122 7.99 29.16 -3.48
C PHE A 122 7.42 28.47 -2.22
N CYS A 123 6.10 28.29 -2.13
CA CYS A 123 5.43 27.57 -1.02
C CYS A 123 4.60 26.38 -1.54
N ASP A 124 4.68 25.23 -0.86
CA ASP A 124 3.77 24.08 -1.04
C ASP A 124 2.40 24.30 -0.36
N CYS A 125 1.87 25.51 -0.43
CA CYS A 125 0.62 25.88 0.22
C CYS A 125 -0.57 25.31 -0.61
N PRO A 126 -1.51 24.55 -0.01
CA PRO A 126 -2.59 23.91 -0.77
C PRO A 126 -3.59 24.92 -1.37
N GLU A 127 -3.77 26.07 -0.70
CA GLU A 127 -4.61 27.16 -1.16
C GLU A 127 -3.86 28.49 -1.00
N ASP A 128 -3.45 29.11 -2.11
CA ASP A 128 -2.70 30.40 -2.12
C ASP A 128 -3.46 31.57 -1.46
N LYS A 129 -4.79 31.46 -1.33
CA LYS A 129 -5.65 32.47 -0.71
C LYS A 129 -5.66 32.40 0.82
N GLU A 130 -5.45 31.21 1.38
CA GLU A 130 -5.47 30.97 2.83
C GLU A 130 -4.06 30.89 3.44
N CYS A 131 -3.03 31.19 2.64
CA CYS A 131 -1.65 31.16 3.11
C CYS A 131 -1.40 32.25 4.15
N LEU A 132 -1.11 31.84 5.39
CA LEU A 132 -0.78 32.74 6.51
C LEU A 132 0.37 33.71 6.20
N LEU A 133 1.32 33.30 5.35
CA LEU A 133 2.45 34.16 5.01
C LEU A 133 2.05 35.31 4.09
N ARG A 134 0.94 35.18 3.35
CA ARG A 134 0.44 36.23 2.45
C ARG A 134 0.01 37.50 3.19
N ASP A 135 -0.43 37.37 4.43
CA ASP A 135 -0.82 38.51 5.29
C ASP A 135 0.37 39.38 5.70
N THR A 136 1.61 38.92 5.49
CA THR A 136 2.80 39.70 5.80
C THR A 136 3.31 40.47 4.57
N PRO A 137 3.59 41.79 4.67
CA PRO A 137 3.90 42.63 3.51
C PRO A 137 5.25 42.33 2.83
N THR A 138 6.17 41.60 3.50
CA THR A 138 7.52 41.27 3.00
C THR A 138 7.75 39.77 2.80
N HIS A 139 6.68 38.97 2.74
CA HIS A 139 6.80 37.51 2.72
C HIS A 139 7.56 36.93 1.53
N LEU A 140 7.42 37.53 0.34
CA LEU A 140 8.07 37.06 -0.89
C LEU A 140 9.61 37.12 -0.80
N GLU A 141 10.15 38.18 -0.17
CA GLU A 141 11.59 38.32 0.03
C GLU A 141 12.11 37.30 1.04
N GLY A 142 11.36 37.05 2.11
CA GLY A 142 11.69 36.03 3.11
C GLY A 142 11.65 34.60 2.53
N LEU A 143 10.70 34.31 1.64
CA LEU A 143 10.63 33.02 0.96
C LEU A 143 11.81 32.81 0.00
N ARG A 144 12.19 33.83 -0.77
CA ARG A 144 13.31 33.73 -1.71
C ARG A 144 14.65 33.46 -1.01
N GLN A 145 14.80 33.94 0.22
CA GLN A 145 16.03 33.74 1.02
C GLN A 145 16.07 32.39 1.73
N LYS A 146 14.93 31.70 1.87
CA LYS A 146 14.86 30.43 2.57
C LYS A 146 15.46 29.32 1.70
N LYS A 147 16.38 28.55 2.30
CA LYS A 147 16.88 27.32 1.67
C LYS A 147 15.70 26.36 1.48
N GLN A 148 15.44 25.96 0.24
CA GLN A 148 14.43 24.95 -0.05
C GLN A 148 14.83 23.62 0.60
N ILE A 149 13.90 23.06 1.38
CA ILE A 149 14.03 21.72 1.94
C ILE A 149 13.51 20.78 0.85
N PRO A 150 14.23 19.69 0.52
CA PRO A 150 13.73 18.70 -0.43
C PRO A 150 12.39 18.16 0.04
N LYS A 151 11.48 17.88 -0.91
CA LYS A 151 10.13 17.42 -0.57
C LYS A 151 10.23 16.04 0.06
N VAL A 152 9.33 15.73 1.00
CA VAL A 152 9.32 14.41 1.66
C VAL A 152 9.17 13.27 0.65
N CYS A 153 8.41 13.49 -0.43
CA CYS A 153 8.26 12.52 -1.52
C CYS A 153 9.57 12.21 -2.26
N ASP A 154 10.54 13.12 -2.23
CA ASP A 154 11.85 12.96 -2.89
C ASP A 154 12.84 12.22 -1.97
N LEU A 155 12.52 12.06 -0.68
CA LEU A 155 13.36 11.34 0.26
C LEU A 155 13.03 9.84 0.24
N PRO A 156 14.04 8.95 0.04
CA PRO A 156 13.82 7.53 0.18
C PRO A 156 13.49 7.19 1.63
N ILE A 157 12.25 6.75 1.87
CA ILE A 157 11.72 6.40 3.19
C ILE A 157 12.61 5.36 3.86
N SER A 158 13.14 4.41 3.09
CA SER A 158 14.10 3.41 3.58
C SER A 158 15.36 4.03 4.20
N ALA A 159 15.91 5.08 3.60
CA ALA A 159 17.06 5.79 4.14
C ALA A 159 16.68 6.56 5.41
N VAL A 160 15.53 7.25 5.41
CA VAL A 160 15.05 8.00 6.57
C VAL A 160 14.83 7.07 7.76
N CYS A 161 14.12 5.96 7.59
CA CYS A 161 13.91 4.94 8.61
C CYS A 161 15.25 4.38 9.12
N ARG A 162 16.20 4.11 8.23
CA ARG A 162 17.55 3.64 8.62
C ARG A 162 18.32 4.69 9.43
N THR A 163 18.01 5.96 9.28
CA THR A 163 18.69 7.03 10.03
C THR A 163 18.03 7.24 11.39
N LEU A 164 16.69 7.16 11.45
CA LEU A 164 15.90 7.34 12.67
C LEU A 164 15.98 6.18 13.66
N TYR A 165 15.98 4.94 13.17
CA TYR A 165 15.96 3.72 14.01
C TYR A 165 17.34 3.11 14.20
N ARG A 166 18.40 3.84 13.88
CA ARG A 166 19.78 3.43 14.09
C ARG A 166 20.26 3.97 15.44
N ASP A 167 19.75 3.35 16.50
CA ASP A 167 20.40 3.35 17.82
C ASP A 167 21.41 2.20 17.90
#